data_AF-A0A7M4D2E1-F1
#
_entry.id   AF-A0A7M4D2E1-F1
#
_cell.length_a   1.000
_cell.length_b   1.000
_cell.length_c   1.000
_cell.angle_alpha   90.00
_cell.angle_beta   90.00
_cell.angle_gamma   90.00
#
_symmetry.space_group_name_H-M   'P 1'
#
loop_
_entity.id
_entity.type
_entity.pdbx_description
1 polymer ?
#
loop_
_entity_poly.entity_id
_entity_poly.type
_entity_poly.pdbx_seq_one_letter_code
_entity_poly.pdbx_strand_id
1 'polypeptide(L)' 'MEQRKQVICTPKYKYILPNRDEYFTEKTARKALGVGTTKLRGLVKIGTVQKILLTNTANSYDKTNNIQ' A
#
# COMPACT_ATOMS: atom_id res chain seq x y z
N MET A 1 34.00 9.46 -8.73
CA MET A 1 33.26 8.18 -8.62
C MET A 1 32.30 8.30 -7.45
N GLU A 2 31.12 8.88 -7.66
CA GLU A 2 30.13 9.03 -6.58
C GLU A 2 29.37 7.73 -6.39
N GLN A 3 29.43 7.18 -5.17
CA GLN A 3 28.55 6.10 -4.74
C GLN A 3 27.10 6.56 -4.89
N ARG A 4 26.42 6.08 -5.94
CA ARG A 4 24.95 6.15 -6.03
C ARG A 4 24.41 5.35 -4.85
N LYS A 5 23.98 6.03 -3.78
CA LYS A 5 23.16 5.45 -2.72
C LYS A 5 22.00 4.74 -3.40
N GLN A 6 21.96 3.41 -3.33
CA GLN A 6 20.80 2.65 -3.77
C GLN A 6 19.63 3.06 -2.86
N VAL A 7 18.71 3.85 -3.41
CA VAL A 7 17.45 4.15 -2.75
C VAL A 7 16.64 2.87 -2.79
N ILE A 8 16.61 2.14 -1.68
CA ILE A 8 15.74 0.96 -1.55
C ILE A 8 14.30 1.49 -1.56
N CYS A 9 13.61 1.27 -2.67
CA CYS A 9 12.18 1.51 -2.76
C CYS A 9 11.47 0.48 -1.88
N THR A 10 11.03 0.89 -0.68
CA THR A 10 10.17 0.04 0.16
C THR A 10 8.78 -0.08 -0.49
N PRO A 11 8.32 -1.29 -0.84
CA PRO A 11 7.01 -1.47 -1.47
C PRO A 11 5.90 -1.02 -0.52
N LYS A 12 5.00 -0.16 -1.02
CA LYS A 12 3.79 0.25 -0.29
C LYS A 12 2.64 -0.68 -0.65
N TYR A 13 1.85 -1.07 0.33
CA TYR A 13 0.67 -1.92 0.14
C TYR A 13 -0.59 -1.22 0.65
N LYS A 14 -1.72 -1.52 0.02
CA LYS A 14 -3.07 -1.17 0.49
C LYS A 14 -3.87 -2.43 0.80
N TYR A 15 -4.83 -2.30 1.69
CA TYR A 15 -5.68 -3.38 2.17
C TYR A 15 -7.15 -3.00 1.92
N ILE A 16 -7.92 -3.91 1.35
CA ILE A 16 -9.37 -3.77 1.18
C ILE A 16 -10.03 -4.62 2.26
N LEU A 17 -10.87 -3.99 3.07
CA LEU A 17 -11.59 -4.66 4.15
C LEU A 17 -12.85 -5.34 3.61
N PRO A 18 -13.32 -6.43 4.23
CA PRO A 18 -14.59 -7.04 3.85
C PRO A 18 -15.70 -6.01 4.02
N ASN A 19 -16.60 -5.91 3.02
CA ASN A 19 -17.71 -4.96 2.97
C ASN A 19 -17.31 -3.48 2.87
N ARG A 20 -16.08 -3.16 2.44
CA ARG A 20 -15.66 -1.79 2.10
C ARG A 20 -14.98 -1.75 0.75
N ASP A 21 -15.46 -0.90 -0.13
CA ASP A 21 -14.85 -0.63 -1.45
C ASP A 21 -13.69 0.39 -1.40
N GLU A 22 -13.08 0.57 -0.22
CA GLU A 22 -12.03 1.56 0.02
C GLU A 22 -10.67 0.93 0.33
N TYR A 23 -9.61 1.63 -0.08
CA TYR A 23 -8.22 1.20 0.11
C TYR A 23 -7.59 1.77 1.39
N PHE A 24 -7.35 0.90 2.36
CA PHE A 24 -6.78 1.26 3.64
C PHE A 24 -5.27 1.02 3.71
N THR A 25 -4.58 1.83 4.52
CA THR A 25 -3.20 1.50 4.92
C THR A 25 -3.22 0.34 5.93
N GLU A 26 -2.08 -0.33 6.14
CA GLU A 26 -1.98 -1.39 7.15
C GLU A 26 -2.42 -0.90 8.54
N LYS A 27 -2.03 0.32 8.92
CA LYS A 27 -2.40 0.93 10.21
C LYS A 27 -3.91 1.10 10.32
N THR A 28 -4.53 1.64 9.27
CA THR A 28 -5.98 1.87 9.26
C THR A 28 -6.76 0.56 9.23
N ALA A 29 -6.33 -0.42 8.42
CA ALA A 29 -6.95 -1.74 8.36
C ALA A 29 -6.89 -2.47 9.71
N ARG A 30 -5.74 -2.43 10.39
CA ARG A 30 -5.61 -2.97 11.75
C ARG A 30 -6.53 -2.29 12.75
N LYS A 31 -6.61 -0.96 12.71
CA LYS A 31 -7.47 -0.18 13.61
C LYS A 31 -8.95 -0.49 13.37
N ALA A 32 -9.37 -0.54 12.10
CA ALA A 32 -10.75 -0.82 11.73
C ALA A 32 -11.20 -2.24 12.13
N LEU A 33 -10.30 -3.22 12.01
CA LEU A 33 -10.59 -4.60 12.38
C LEU A 33 -10.32 -4.91 13.87
N GLY A 34 -9.68 -4.00 14.61
CA GLY A 34 -9.26 -4.26 16.00
C GLY A 34 -8.23 -5.39 16.12
N VAL A 35 -7.42 -5.64 15.09
CA VAL A 35 -6.48 -6.78 15.04
C VAL A 35 -5.02 -6.35 14.94
N GLY A 36 -4.13 -7.21 15.47
CA GLY A 36 -2.68 -7.09 15.27
C GLY A 36 -2.22 -7.39 13.84
N THR A 37 -0.95 -7.12 13.55
CA THR A 37 -0.32 -7.37 12.25
C THR A 37 -0.37 -8.84 11.83
N THR A 38 -0.09 -9.77 12.75
CA THR A 38 -0.14 -11.21 12.48
C THR A 38 -1.54 -11.66 12.09
N LYS A 39 -2.56 -11.19 12.82
CA LYS A 39 -3.97 -11.49 12.51
C LYS A 39 -4.38 -10.88 11.17
N LEU A 40 -4.00 -9.63 10.88
CA LEU A 40 -4.26 -9.01 9.56
C LEU A 40 -3.62 -9.82 8.42
N ARG A 41 -2.38 -10.29 8.58
CA ARG A 41 -1.75 -11.18 7.58
C ARG A 41 -2.49 -12.50 7.44
N GLY A 42 -2.99 -13.06 8.54
CA GLY A 42 -3.86 -14.24 8.51
C GLY A 42 -5.13 -14.00 7.70
N LEU A 43 -5.82 -12.89 7.94
CA LEU A 43 -7.03 -12.47 7.20
C LEU A 43 -6.76 -12.29 5.71
N VAL A 44 -5.58 -11.81 5.35
CA VAL A 44 -5.16 -11.74 3.93
C VAL A 44 -4.94 -13.12 3.33
N LYS A 45 -4.29 -14.04 4.06
CA LYS A 45 -4.05 -15.41 3.57
C LYS A 45 -5.33 -16.21 3.34
N ILE A 46 -6.34 -16.03 4.19
CA ILE A 46 -7.62 -16.72 4.07
C ILE A 46 -8.60 -16.01 3.12
N GLY A 47 -8.19 -14.90 2.49
CA GLY A 47 -9.01 -14.18 1.51
C GLY A 47 -10.06 -13.23 2.09
N THR A 48 -10.14 -13.06 3.41
CA THR A 48 -11.08 -12.13 4.06
C THR A 48 -10.70 -10.66 3.81
N VAL A 49 -9.42 -10.36 3.70
CA VAL A 49 -8.89 -9.01 3.42
C VAL A 49 -8.06 -9.09 2.15
N GLN A 50 -8.35 -8.27 1.14
CA GLN A 50 -7.49 -8.24 -0.05
C GLN A 50 -6.30 -7.32 0.19
N LYS A 51 -5.11 -7.72 -0.25
CA LYS A 51 -3.89 -6.91 -0.16
C LYS A 51 -3.39 -6.61 -1.56
N ILE A 52 -3.32 -5.33 -1.90
CA ILE A 52 -2.85 -4.87 -3.20
C ILE A 52 -1.50 -4.19 -3.02
N LEU A 53 -0.52 -4.68 -3.78
CA LEU A 53 0.77 -4.04 -3.91
C LEU A 53 0.56 -2.76 -4.73
N LEU A 54 0.85 -1.61 -4.12
CA LEU A 54 1.08 -0.41 -4.91
C LEU A 54 2.46 -0.64 -5.53
N THR A 55 2.48 -1.14 -6.76
CA THR A 55 3.67 -1.06 -7.58
C THR A 55 4.10 0.39 -7.53
N ASN A 56 5.35 0.64 -7.18
CA ASN A 56 5.88 1.99 -7.16
C ASN A 56 5.96 2.45 -8.62
N THR A 57 4.81 2.85 -9.19
CA THR A 57 4.78 3.77 -10.30
C THR A 57 5.41 5.01 -9.70
N ALA A 58 6.71 5.16 -9.90
CA ALA A 58 7.28 6.47 -10.06
C ALA A 58 6.54 7.08 -11.25
N ASN A 59 5.32 7.58 -11.01
CA ASN A 59 4.87 8.72 -11.76
C ASN A 59 5.89 9.77 -11.36
N SER A 60 6.88 9.96 -12.24
CA SER A 60 7.67 11.17 -12.26
C SER A 60 6.71 12.28 -11.92
N TYR A 61 7.04 13.01 -10.86
CA TYR A 61 6.40 14.27 -10.56
C TYR A 61 6.82 15.24 -11.66
N ASP A 62 6.35 15.00 -12.88
CA ASP A 62 6.42 15.98 -13.93
C ASP A 62 5.30 16.95 -13.60
N LYS A 63 5.68 18.07 -12.97
CA LYS A 63 4.85 19.27 -12.97
C LYS A 63 4.71 19.73 -14.42
N THR A 64 3.94 19.02 -15.24
CA THR A 64 3.50 19.52 -16.53
C THR A 64 2.06 19.99 -16.38
N ASN A 65 2.01 21.27 -16.02
CA ASN A 65 0.93 22.20 -16.26
C ASN A 65 0.07 21.85 -17.50
N ASN A 66 -1.23 21.94 -17.27
CA ASN A 66 -2.23 22.55 -18.15
C ASN A 66 -2.76 21.75 -19.36
N ILE A 67 -4.09 21.86 -19.47
CA ILE A 67 -4.97 21.46 -20.55
C ILE A 67 -4.70 22.39 -21.75
N GLN A 68 -4.19 21.86 -22.87
CA GLN A 68 -4.55 22.12 -24.29
C GLN A 68 -3.55 21.48 -25.24
#